data_AF-A0A7X9IWU8-F1
#
_entry.id   AF-A0A7X9IWU8-F1
#
_cell.length_a   1.000
_cell.length_b   1.000
_cell.length_c   1.000
_cell.angle_alpha   90.00
_cell.angle_beta   90.00
_cell.angle_gamma   90.00
#
_symmetry.space_group_name_H-M   'P 1'
#
loop_
_entity.id
_entity.type
_entity.pdbx_description
1 polymer ?
#
loop_
_entity_poly.entity_id
_entity_poly.type
_entity_poly.pdbx_seq_one_letter_code
_entity_poly.pdbx_strand_id
1 'polypeptide(L)'
;MAKIRDPMPKKLLVLVVWLVLGLVMTVVQGALGGGVLSWVSVLVSALLIVGVLVGSEGARLWLMFGAIAGLLMGGVGAFGLLVAGKGMGIARGLGLIVLSVAPSAYMLWCLRQQDVQQWMFYRSLGSEADE
;
A
#
# COMPACT_ATOMS: atom_id res chain seq x y z
N MET A 1 -14.07 -24.57 19.45
CA MET A 1 -13.15 -23.62 18.76
C MET A 1 -14.00 -22.59 18.05
N ALA A 2 -14.12 -21.38 18.62
CA ALA A 2 -14.89 -20.31 17.99
C ALA A 2 -14.12 -19.85 16.75
N LYS A 3 -14.69 -20.08 15.57
CA LYS A 3 -14.22 -19.51 14.31
C LYS A 3 -14.52 -18.02 14.39
N ILE A 4 -13.64 -17.25 15.03
CA ILE A 4 -13.72 -15.80 15.08
C ILE A 4 -13.39 -15.30 13.67
N ARG A 5 -14.38 -15.39 12.78
CA ARG A 5 -14.44 -14.60 11.55
C ARG A 5 -14.78 -13.18 11.98
N ASP A 6 -13.85 -12.52 12.66
CA ASP A 6 -14.00 -11.09 12.83
C ASP A 6 -13.97 -10.49 11.43
N PRO A 7 -15.06 -9.83 11.00
CA PRO A 7 -15.12 -9.22 9.69
C PRO A 7 -13.95 -8.25 9.56
N MET A 8 -13.24 -8.30 8.44
CA MET A 8 -12.12 -7.39 8.19
C MET A 8 -12.55 -5.95 8.51
N PRO A 9 -11.78 -5.19 9.29
CA PRO A 9 -12.09 -3.80 9.52
C PRO A 9 -12.19 -3.09 8.17
N LYS A 10 -13.30 -2.36 7.95
CA LYS A 10 -13.62 -1.72 6.66
C LYS A 10 -12.46 -0.88 6.11
N LYS A 11 -11.67 -0.29 7.02
CA LYS A 11 -10.47 0.51 6.71
C LYS A 11 -9.35 -0.32 6.09
N LEU A 12 -9.11 -1.54 6.58
CA LEU A 12 -8.18 -2.50 5.99
C LEU A 12 -8.68 -2.96 4.61
N LEU A 13 -9.99 -3.19 4.46
CA LEU A 13 -10.57 -3.56 3.18
C LEU A 13 -10.33 -2.47 2.12
N VAL A 14 -10.54 -1.20 2.47
CA VAL A 14 -10.23 -0.07 1.58
C VAL A 14 -8.74 -0.07 1.21
N LEU A 15 -7.84 -0.33 2.16
CA LEU A 15 -6.40 -0.43 1.92
C LEU A 15 -6.05 -1.59 0.98
N VAL A 16 -6.65 -2.76 1.16
CA VAL A 16 -6.43 -3.92 0.28
C VAL A 16 -6.93 -3.63 -1.14
N VAL A 17 -8.12 -3.04 -1.29
CA VAL A 17 -8.63 -2.62 -2.61
C VAL A 17 -7.67 -1.63 -3.26
N TRP A 18 -7.11 -0.69 -2.48
CA TRP A 18 -6.10 0.25 -2.95
C TRP A 18 -4.81 -0.43 -3.41
N LEU A 19 -4.31 -1.41 -2.66
CA LEU A 19 -3.14 -2.20 -3.04
C LEU A 19 -3.38 -3.03 -4.31
N VAL A 20 -4.57 -3.62 -4.44
CA VAL A 20 -4.95 -4.38 -5.64
C VAL A 20 -5.01 -3.46 -6.86
N LEU A 21 -5.59 -2.27 -6.73
CA LEU A 21 -5.56 -1.26 -7.80
C LEU A 21 -4.13 -0.86 -8.17
N GLY A 22 -3.26 -0.64 -7.18
CA GLY A 22 -1.84 -0.37 -7.41
C GLY A 22 -1.12 -1.51 -8.13
N LEU A 23 -1.41 -2.76 -7.76
CA LEU A 23 -0.88 -3.94 -8.43
C LEU A 23 -1.34 -4.02 -9.89
N VAL A 24 -2.63 -3.79 -10.16
CA VAL A 24 -3.16 -3.74 -11.53
C VAL A 24 -2.44 -2.66 -12.35
N MET A 25 -2.25 -1.46 -11.80
CA MET A 25 -1.50 -0.40 -12.49
C MET A 25 -0.06 -0.80 -12.76
N THR A 26 0.59 -1.49 -11.82
CA THR A 26 1.98 -1.95 -11.97
C THR A 26 2.09 -3.06 -13.03
N VAL A 27 1.11 -3.97 -13.08
CA VAL A 27 1.00 -5.00 -14.12
C VAL A 27 0.80 -4.37 -15.49
N VAL A 28 -0.09 -3.37 -15.60
CA VAL A 28 -0.31 -2.64 -16.85
C VAL A 28 0.97 -1.93 -17.31
N GLN A 29 1.70 -1.27 -16.40
CA GLN A 29 2.99 -0.67 -16.73
C GLN A 29 4.03 -1.71 -17.16
N GLY A 30 4.07 -2.86 -16.49
CA GLY A 30 4.91 -4.00 -16.88
C GLY A 30 4.59 -4.49 -18.30
N ALA A 31 3.31 -4.64 -18.62
CA ALA A 31 2.83 -5.08 -19.92
C ALA A 31 3.07 -4.05 -21.05
N LEU A 32 3.06 -2.75 -20.75
CA LEU A 32 3.26 -1.68 -21.72
C LEU A 32 4.74 -1.40 -22.06
N GLY A 33 5.68 -2.16 -21.51
CA GLY A 33 7.12 -2.03 -21.80
C GLY A 33 8.04 -2.06 -20.59
N GLY A 34 7.57 -2.55 -19.43
CA GLY A 34 8.41 -2.69 -18.24
C GLY A 34 9.41 -3.84 -18.37
N GLY A 35 10.67 -3.56 -18.03
CA GLY A 35 11.74 -4.57 -17.96
C GLY A 35 11.58 -5.54 -16.78
N VAL A 36 12.55 -6.43 -16.58
CA VAL A 36 12.51 -7.48 -15.52
C VAL A 36 12.17 -6.92 -14.13
N LEU A 37 12.62 -5.69 -13.82
CA LEU A 37 12.35 -5.01 -12.56
C LEU A 37 10.85 -4.74 -12.29
N SER A 38 10.02 -4.53 -13.33
CA SER A 38 8.57 -4.34 -13.14
C SER A 38 7.88 -5.64 -12.75
N TRP A 39 8.39 -6.80 -13.18
CA TRP A 39 7.83 -8.09 -12.78
C TRP A 39 8.18 -8.45 -11.35
N VAL A 40 9.37 -8.05 -10.89
CA VAL A 40 9.76 -8.17 -9.47
C VAL A 40 8.84 -7.32 -8.59
N SER A 41 8.54 -6.08 -8.99
CA SER A 41 7.65 -5.22 -8.19
C SER A 41 6.20 -5.74 -8.13
N VAL A 42 5.71 -6.38 -9.21
CA VAL A 42 4.42 -7.08 -9.21
C VAL A 42 4.42 -8.24 -8.22
N LEU A 43 5.46 -9.09 -8.24
CA LEU A 43 5.59 -10.22 -7.32
C LEU A 43 5.65 -9.78 -5.86
N VAL A 44 6.48 -8.78 -5.55
CA VAL A 44 6.59 -8.22 -4.20
C VAL A 44 5.25 -7.64 -3.74
N SER A 45 4.54 -6.92 -4.62
CA SER A 45 3.23 -6.35 -4.30
C SER A 45 2.17 -7.44 -4.06
N ALA A 46 2.17 -8.52 -4.85
CA ALA A 46 1.29 -9.66 -4.65
C ALA A 46 1.56 -10.35 -3.31
N LEU A 47 2.82 -10.60 -2.96
CA LEU A 47 3.21 -11.17 -1.68
C LEU A 47 2.80 -10.31 -0.49
N LEU A 48 2.91 -8.98 -0.61
CA LEU A 48 2.47 -8.06 0.44
C LEU A 48 0.95 -8.07 0.61
N ILE A 49 0.17 -8.14 -0.48
CA ILE A 49 -1.29 -8.27 -0.41
C ILE A 49 -1.66 -9.57 0.30
N VAL A 50 -1.04 -10.69 -0.08
CA VAL A 50 -1.26 -11.98 0.58
C VAL A 50 -0.87 -11.90 2.05
N GLY A 51 0.28 -11.30 2.38
CA GLY A 51 0.73 -11.12 3.75
C GLY A 51 -0.24 -10.31 4.62
N VAL A 52 -0.87 -9.27 4.07
CA VAL A 52 -1.93 -8.51 4.75
C VAL A 52 -3.19 -9.34 4.94
N LEU A 53 -3.59 -10.10 3.91
CA LEU A 53 -4.77 -10.97 3.99
C LEU A 53 -4.59 -12.10 5.00
N VAL A 54 -3.36 -12.56 5.21
CA VAL A 54 -2.99 -13.55 6.23
C VAL A 54 -2.89 -12.90 7.62
N GLY A 55 -2.66 -11.58 7.69
CA GLY A 55 -2.50 -10.87 8.96
C GLY A 55 -1.05 -10.87 9.49
N SER A 56 -0.07 -11.14 8.63
CA SER A 56 1.34 -11.14 9.03
C SER A 56 1.79 -9.74 9.49
N GLU A 57 2.35 -9.65 10.70
CA GLU A 57 2.91 -8.39 11.21
C GLU A 57 4.13 -7.93 10.40
N GLY A 58 4.88 -8.88 9.82
CA GLY A 58 5.96 -8.59 8.87
C GLY A 58 5.46 -7.85 7.61
N ALA A 59 4.32 -8.27 7.05
CA ALA A 59 3.72 -7.57 5.92
C ALA A 59 3.26 -6.15 6.30
N ARG A 60 2.77 -5.94 7.53
CA ARG A 60 2.43 -4.60 8.06
C ARG A 60 3.66 -3.68 8.07
N LEU A 61 4.79 -4.17 8.58
CA LEU A 61 6.04 -3.42 8.64
C LEU A 61 6.56 -3.08 7.25
N TRP A 62 6.60 -4.05 6.34
CA TRP A 62 7.02 -3.81 4.96
C TRP A 62 6.13 -2.79 4.24
N LEU A 63 4.82 -2.82 4.49
CA LEU A 63 3.91 -1.83 3.94
C LEU A 63 4.08 -0.44 4.55
N MET A 64 4.42 -0.34 5.84
CA MET A 64 4.80 0.94 6.45
C MET A 64 6.09 1.49 5.83
N PHE A 65 7.12 0.65 5.65
CA PHE A 65 8.35 1.06 4.96
C PHE A 65 8.08 1.49 3.51
N GLY A 66 7.28 0.72 2.77
CA GLY A 66 6.87 1.06 1.41
C GLY A 66 6.08 2.37 1.34
N ALA A 67 5.17 2.61 2.29
CA ALA A 67 4.40 3.84 2.36
C ALA A 67 5.28 5.06 2.70
N ILE A 68 6.26 4.91 3.58
CA ILE A 68 7.25 5.97 3.88
C ILE A 68 8.11 6.25 2.64
N ALA A 69 8.63 5.21 1.98
CA ALA A 69 9.40 5.34 0.75
C ALA A 69 8.57 5.99 -0.37
N GLY A 70 7.30 5.62 -0.50
CA GLY A 70 6.35 6.21 -1.44
C GLY A 70 6.03 7.68 -1.12
N LEU A 71 5.95 8.05 0.16
CA LEU A 71 5.84 9.44 0.60
C LEU A 71 7.07 10.27 0.24
N LEU A 72 8.27 9.71 0.43
CA LEU A 72 9.53 10.37 0.08
C LEU A 72 9.70 10.51 -1.43
N MET A 73 9.50 9.43 -2.18
CA MET A 73 9.53 9.43 -3.66
C MET A 73 8.46 10.35 -4.25
N GLY A 74 7.23 10.28 -3.72
CA GLY A 74 6.12 11.12 -4.12
C GLY A 74 6.37 12.60 -3.79
N GLY A 75 6.95 12.89 -2.62
CA GLY A 75 7.33 14.24 -2.21
C GLY A 75 8.48 14.83 -3.05
N VAL A 76 9.49 14.02 -3.37
CA VAL A 76 10.62 14.43 -4.24
C VAL A 76 10.14 14.59 -5.68
N GLY A 77 9.32 13.68 -6.19
CA GLY A 77 8.73 13.76 -7.53
C GLY A 77 7.79 14.96 -7.67
N ALA A 78 6.99 15.23 -6.64
CA ALA A 78 6.16 16.42 -6.51
C ALA A 78 6.98 17.71 -6.55
N PHE A 79 8.06 17.76 -5.78
CA PHE A 79 8.96 18.90 -5.74
C PHE A 79 9.68 19.10 -7.08
N GLY A 80 10.15 18.01 -7.70
CA GLY A 80 10.74 18.03 -9.04
C GLY A 80 9.78 18.55 -10.11
N LEU A 81 8.50 18.16 -10.04
CA LEU A 81 7.46 18.67 -10.93
C LEU A 81 7.13 20.15 -10.70
N LEU A 82 7.18 20.63 -9.45
CA LEU A 82 7.03 22.07 -9.15
C LEU A 82 8.20 22.90 -9.64
N VAL A 83 9.43 22.39 -9.53
CA VAL A 83 10.65 23.08 -9.98
C VAL A 83 10.80 23.04 -11.51
N ALA A 84 10.49 21.92 -12.15
CA ALA A 84 10.51 21.78 -13.61
C ALA A 84 9.27 22.40 -14.28
N GLY A 85 8.17 22.52 -13.55
CA GLY A 85 6.89 23.04 -13.99
C GLY A 85 6.85 24.55 -14.12
N LYS A 86 7.66 25.14 -15.00
CA LYS A 86 7.51 26.55 -15.41
C LYS A 86 6.23 26.83 -16.24
N GLY A 87 5.35 25.84 -16.45
CA GLY A 87 4.18 25.98 -17.33
C GLY A 87 2.95 25.11 -17.03
N MET A 88 3.00 24.19 -16.06
CA MET A 88 1.80 23.49 -15.60
C MET A 88 1.20 24.29 -14.44
N GLY A 89 0.02 24.88 -14.65
CA GLY A 89 -0.67 25.70 -13.65
C GLY A 89 -0.69 25.02 -12.28
N ILE A 90 -0.39 25.80 -11.24
CA ILE A 90 -0.18 25.39 -9.84
C ILE A 90 -1.27 24.42 -9.32
N ALA A 91 -2.52 24.57 -9.80
CA ALA A 91 -3.64 23.70 -9.46
C ALA A 91 -3.49 22.24 -9.94
N ARG A 92 -2.94 22.00 -11.14
CA ARG A 92 -2.69 20.64 -11.66
C ARG A 92 -1.50 19.98 -10.98
N GLY A 93 -0.47 20.77 -10.66
CA GLY A 93 0.67 20.33 -9.85
C GLY A 93 0.20 19.85 -8.48
N LEU A 94 -0.51 20.70 -7.73
CA LEU A 94 -1.04 20.35 -6.41
C LEU A 94 -1.99 19.15 -6.43
N GLY A 95 -2.83 19.02 -7.45
CA GLY A 95 -3.72 17.86 -7.62
C GLY A 95 -2.96 16.52 -7.74
N LEU A 96 -1.89 16.49 -8.52
CA LEU A 96 -1.02 15.30 -8.67
C LEU A 96 -0.25 14.99 -7.37
N ILE A 97 0.18 16.01 -6.64
CA ILE A 97 0.88 15.84 -5.36
C ILE A 97 -0.06 15.21 -4.33
N VAL A 98 -1.26 15.77 -4.17
CA VAL A 98 -2.26 15.22 -3.25
C VAL A 98 -2.62 13.78 -3.64
N LEU A 99 -2.79 13.50 -4.94
CA LEU A 99 -3.08 12.15 -5.41
C LEU A 99 -1.96 11.13 -5.14
N SER A 100 -0.70 11.59 -5.13
CA SER A 100 0.47 10.73 -4.91
C SER A 100 0.79 10.54 -3.43
N VAL A 101 0.49 11.54 -2.59
CA VAL A 101 0.83 11.57 -1.16
C VAL A 101 -0.31 11.05 -0.28
N ALA A 102 -1.56 11.38 -0.60
CA ALA A 102 -2.73 10.98 0.18
C ALA A 102 -2.85 9.45 0.37
N PRO A 103 -2.57 8.59 -0.62
CA PRO A 103 -2.69 7.15 -0.45
C PRO A 103 -1.65 6.59 0.51
N SER A 104 -0.40 7.07 0.41
CA SER A 104 0.70 6.69 1.29
C SER A 104 0.44 7.12 2.74
N ALA A 105 -0.10 8.33 2.92
CA ALA A 105 -0.51 8.83 4.24
C ALA A 105 -1.71 8.05 4.83
N TYR A 106 -2.71 7.74 4.00
CA TYR A 106 -3.87 6.93 4.40
C TYR A 106 -3.46 5.51 4.80
N MET A 107 -2.52 4.93 4.07
CA MET A 107 -1.96 3.60 4.33
C MET A 107 -1.22 3.56 5.67
N LEU A 108 -0.35 4.54 5.93
CA LEU A 108 0.30 4.71 7.25
C LEU A 108 -0.71 4.91 8.38
N TRP A 109 -1.74 5.71 8.16
CA TRP A 109 -2.78 5.94 9.16
C TRP A 109 -3.57 4.66 9.48
N CYS A 110 -3.97 3.90 8.46
CA CYS A 110 -4.70 2.64 8.64
C CYS A 110 -3.86 1.60 9.38
N LEU A 111 -2.58 1.43 9.03
CA LEU A 111 -1.71 0.43 9.65
C LEU A 111 -1.33 0.77 11.11
N ARG A 112 -1.54 2.02 11.55
CA ARG A 112 -1.33 2.47 12.93
C ARG A 112 -2.56 2.33 13.84
N GLN A 113 -3.73 1.97 13.31
CA GLN A 113 -4.92 1.85 14.14
C GLN A 113 -4.93 0.57 14.96
N GLN A 114 -5.31 0.70 16.24
CA GLN A 114 -5.40 -0.42 17.17
C GLN A 114 -6.33 -1.52 16.66
N ASP A 115 -7.48 -1.17 16.06
CA ASP A 115 -8.42 -2.13 15.47
C ASP A 115 -7.76 -3.02 14.40
N VAL A 116 -6.91 -2.42 13.56
CA VAL A 116 -6.20 -3.11 12.47
C VAL A 116 -5.08 -3.98 13.04
N GLN A 117 -4.34 -3.46 14.01
CA GLN A 117 -3.26 -4.20 14.68
C GLN A 117 -3.79 -5.42 15.42
N GLN A 118 -4.88 -5.26 16.17
CA GLN A 118 -5.55 -6.35 16.88
C GLN A 118 -6.06 -7.41 15.89
N TRP A 119 -6.74 -6.98 14.81
CA TRP A 119 -7.24 -7.93 13.80
C TRP A 119 -6.11 -8.73 13.14
N MET A 120 -4.99 -8.10 12.78
CA MET A 120 -3.83 -8.80 12.20
C MET A 120 -3.21 -9.77 13.22
N PHE A 121 -3.03 -9.33 14.47
CA PHE A 121 -2.44 -10.12 15.55
C PHE A 121 -3.27 -11.37 15.91
N TYR A 122 -4.59 -11.25 16.04
CA TYR A 122 -5.46 -12.39 16.31
C TYR A 122 -5.44 -13.42 15.17
N ARG A 123 -5.28 -12.94 13.93
CA ARG A 123 -5.25 -13.80 12.75
C ARG A 123 -3.91 -14.51 12.57
N SER A 124 -2.78 -13.87 12.91
CA SER A 124 -1.47 -14.52 12.89
C SER A 124 -1.36 -15.61 13.94
N LEU A 125 -1.81 -15.34 15.18
CA LEU A 125 -1.80 -16.34 16.26
C LEU A 125 -2.74 -17.51 15.99
N GLY A 126 -3.91 -17.25 15.39
CA GLY A 126 -4.83 -18.30 14.97
C GLY A 126 -4.28 -19.18 13.84
N SER A 127 -3.37 -18.65 13.03
CA SER A 127 -2.68 -19.41 11.97
C SER A 127 -1.58 -20.31 12.50
N GLU A 128 -0.86 -19.91 13.56
CA GLU A 128 0.20 -20.70 14.18
C GLU A 128 -0.34 -21.84 15.05
N ALA A 129 -1.60 -21.76 15.47
CA ALA A 129 -2.25 -22.81 16.26
C ALA A 129 -2.77 -24.00 15.43
N ASP A 130 -2.73 -23.91 14.10
CA ASP A 130 -3.21 -24.93 13.16
C ASP A 130 -2.05 -25.71 12.45
N GLU A 131 -0.77 -25.45 12.81
CA GLU A 131 0.42 -26.26 12.44
C GLU A 131 0.80 -27.25 13.57
#